data_AF-B0BIR5-F1
#
_entry.id   AF-B0BIR5-F1
#
_cell.length_a   1.000
_cell.length_b   1.000
_cell.length_c   1.000
_cell.angle_alpha   90.00
_cell.angle_beta   90.00
_cell.angle_gamma   90.00
#
_symmetry.space_group_name_H-M   'P 1'
#
loop_
_entity.id
_entity.type
_entity.pdbx_description
1 polymer ?
#
loop_
_entity_poly.entity_id
_entity_poly.type
_entity_poly.pdbx_seq_one_letter_code
_entity_poly.pdbx_strand_id
1 'polypeptide(L)'
;MSRLLSSRERSNIGRGREHHGPRLSKEVIMSDYRRARKRIEVTVGESVRIFRELQELSQNQLSEITGIPQSTISAIERDRVNLGVERAKVLARALKVHPAVLVFPNWDIKSESAA
;
A
#
# COMPACT_ATOMS: atom_id res chain seq x y z
N MET A 1 33.33 53.25 37.97
CA MET A 1 34.05 53.52 36.71
C MET A 1 34.37 52.20 36.02
N SER A 2 33.73 52.03 34.87
CA SER A 2 34.00 51.12 33.76
C SER A 2 35.29 50.29 33.82
N ARG A 3 35.16 48.96 33.67
CA ARG A 3 36.16 48.19 32.94
C ARG A 3 35.48 47.06 32.16
N LEU A 4 35.33 47.34 30.87
CA LEU A 4 34.98 46.46 29.77
C LEU A 4 35.56 45.04 29.95
N LEU A 5 34.69 44.06 30.16
CA LEU A 5 35.03 42.66 29.96
C LEU A 5 34.93 42.35 28.47
N SER A 6 36.12 42.12 27.91
CA SER A 6 36.47 41.70 26.57
C SER A 6 35.49 40.70 25.94
N SER A 7 35.01 41.06 24.74
CA SER A 7 34.20 40.27 23.80
C SER A 7 34.82 38.95 23.34
N ARG A 8 35.04 37.99 24.26
CA ARG A 8 35.51 36.65 23.91
C ARG A 8 34.80 35.53 24.65
N GLU A 9 33.50 35.69 24.83
CA GLU A 9 32.57 34.59 25.07
C GLU A 9 31.57 34.56 23.93
N ARG A 10 31.91 33.81 22.87
CA ARG A 10 30.97 33.26 21.91
C ARG A 10 31.69 32.17 21.11
N SER A 11 30.95 31.12 20.83
CA SER A 11 31.24 30.07 19.85
C SER A 11 32.39 29.12 20.16
N ASN A 12 32.21 28.30 21.19
CA ASN A 12 32.69 26.91 21.14
C ASN A 12 31.58 25.96 21.59
N ILE A 13 30.50 25.91 20.80
CA ILE A 13 29.52 24.82 20.83
C ILE A 13 29.87 23.95 19.63
N GLY A 14 30.30 22.73 19.96
CA GLY A 14 30.87 21.77 19.03
C GLY A 14 30.00 21.58 17.79
N ARG A 15 30.70 21.49 16.65
CA ARG A 15 30.21 20.98 15.36
C ARG A 15 29.31 19.76 15.57
N GLY A 16 28.00 19.98 15.52
CA GLY A 16 27.06 18.90 15.27
C GLY A 16 27.44 18.28 13.94
N ARG A 17 27.77 17.00 13.95
CA ARG A 17 27.93 16.24 12.71
C ARG A 17 26.56 16.22 12.06
N GLU A 18 26.35 17.06 11.06
CA GLU A 18 25.23 16.93 10.15
C GLU A 18 25.35 15.55 9.52
N HIS A 19 24.56 14.59 10.01
CA HIS A 19 24.39 13.30 9.39
C HIS A 19 23.69 13.53 8.05
N HIS A 20 24.47 13.93 7.05
CA HIS A 20 24.10 13.84 5.65
C HIS A 20 24.03 12.36 5.31
N GLY A 21 22.88 11.75 5.59
CA GLY A 21 22.50 10.51 4.95
C GLY A 21 22.65 10.68 3.44
N PRO A 22 22.98 9.61 2.70
CA PRO A 22 23.23 9.72 1.27
C PRO A 22 22.05 10.41 0.60
N ARG A 23 22.30 11.61 0.06
CA ARG A 23 21.37 12.31 -0.81
C ARG A 23 21.15 11.36 -1.97
N LEU A 24 19.93 10.83 -2.11
CA LEU A 24 19.53 10.01 -3.25
C LEU A 24 19.96 10.77 -4.51
N SER A 25 21.06 10.33 -5.11
CA SER A 25 21.52 10.86 -6.39
C SER A 25 20.41 10.55 -7.38
N LYS A 26 19.97 11.57 -8.12
CA LYS A 26 18.84 11.50 -9.06
C LYS A 26 18.99 10.44 -10.16
N GLU A 27 20.12 9.77 -10.25
CA GLU A 27 20.36 8.56 -11.05
C GLU A 27 20.49 7.35 -10.13
N VAL A 28 19.36 6.81 -9.69
CA VAL A 28 19.31 5.35 -9.55
C VAL A 28 19.44 4.83 -10.98
N ILE A 29 20.53 4.12 -11.26
CA ILE A 29 20.82 3.53 -12.56
C ILE A 29 19.60 2.70 -13.00
N MET A 30 18.79 3.25 -13.92
CA MET A 30 17.61 2.58 -14.49
C MET A 30 17.98 1.35 -15.33
N SER A 31 19.27 1.11 -15.62
CA SER A 31 19.71 0.03 -16.53
C SER A 31 19.33 -1.36 -16.03
N ASP A 32 19.19 -1.53 -14.71
CA ASP A 32 18.95 -2.82 -14.10
C ASP A 32 17.48 -3.02 -13.70
N TYR A 33 16.61 -2.03 -13.94
CA TYR A 33 15.18 -2.18 -13.71
C TYR A 33 14.55 -3.09 -14.77
N ARG A 34 14.37 -4.36 -14.40
CA ARG A 34 13.58 -5.31 -15.19
C ARG A 34 12.17 -5.38 -14.63
N ARG A 35 11.19 -4.86 -15.38
CA ARG A 35 9.77 -5.00 -15.05
C ARG A 35 9.45 -6.49 -14.90
N ALA A 36 8.84 -6.86 -13.78
CA ALA A 36 8.34 -8.21 -13.58
C ALA A 36 7.35 -8.57 -14.70
N ARG A 37 7.47 -9.77 -15.28
CA ARG A 37 6.52 -10.24 -16.30
C ARG A 37 5.17 -10.50 -15.65
N LYS A 38 4.14 -9.74 -16.04
CA LYS A 38 2.74 -10.02 -15.68
C LYS A 38 2.31 -11.29 -16.40
N ARG A 39 1.92 -12.32 -15.65
CA ARG A 39 1.61 -13.65 -16.21
C ARG A 39 0.13 -13.84 -16.51
N ILE A 40 -0.75 -13.17 -15.76
CA ILE A 40 -2.20 -13.34 -15.82
C ILE A 40 -2.86 -12.00 -15.46
N GLU A 41 -3.93 -11.63 -16.15
CA GLU A 41 -4.86 -10.55 -15.74
C GLU A 41 -5.79 -11.10 -14.66
N VAL A 42 -5.90 -10.44 -13.51
CA VAL A 42 -6.74 -10.88 -12.39
C VAL A 42 -7.88 -9.91 -12.19
N THR A 43 -9.14 -10.36 -12.21
CA THR A 43 -10.27 -9.45 -11.93
C THR A 43 -10.33 -9.06 -10.45
N VAL A 44 -11.15 -8.07 -10.11
CA VAL A 44 -11.40 -7.70 -8.71
C VAL A 44 -12.05 -8.87 -7.95
N GLY A 45 -13.03 -9.55 -8.56
CA GLY A 45 -13.66 -10.72 -7.98
C GLY A 45 -12.69 -11.88 -7.76
N GLU A 46 -11.83 -12.16 -8.74
CA GLU A 46 -10.77 -13.16 -8.61
C GLU A 46 -9.78 -12.80 -7.51
N SER A 47 -9.39 -11.53 -7.38
CA SER A 47 -8.51 -11.08 -6.30
C SER A 47 -9.11 -11.42 -4.93
N VAL A 48 -10.39 -11.08 -4.70
CA VAL A 48 -11.10 -11.41 -3.45
C VAL A 48 -11.10 -12.93 -3.21
N ARG A 49 -11.38 -13.72 -4.24
CA ARG A 49 -11.39 -15.18 -4.14
C ARG A 49 -10.01 -15.74 -3.79
N ILE A 50 -8.96 -15.27 -4.45
CA ILE A 50 -7.58 -15.70 -4.20
C ILE A 50 -7.21 -15.42 -2.76
N PHE A 51 -7.45 -14.20 -2.25
CA PHE A 51 -7.14 -13.87 -0.86
C PHE A 51 -8.00 -14.65 0.13
N ARG A 52 -9.27 -14.92 -0.16
CA ARG A 52 -10.12 -15.78 0.68
C ARG A 52 -9.53 -17.19 0.78
N GLU A 53 -9.17 -17.80 -0.35
CA GLU A 53 -8.64 -19.16 -0.39
C GLU A 53 -7.25 -19.25 0.26
N LEU A 54 -6.41 -18.22 0.12
CA LEU A 54 -5.13 -18.10 0.83
C LEU A 54 -5.29 -18.00 2.35
N GLN A 55 -6.44 -17.51 2.84
CA GLN A 55 -6.78 -17.52 4.26
C GLN A 55 -7.54 -18.80 4.68
N GLU A 56 -7.67 -19.80 3.79
CA GLU A 56 -8.38 -21.06 4.03
C GLU A 56 -9.85 -20.89 4.44
N LEU A 57 -10.47 -19.77 4.06
CA LEU A 57 -11.86 -19.47 4.39
C LEU A 57 -12.80 -19.96 3.28
N SER A 58 -13.92 -20.57 3.65
CA SER A 58 -15.07 -20.73 2.76
C SER A 58 -15.82 -19.40 2.58
N GLN A 59 -16.69 -19.31 1.56
CA GLN A 59 -17.53 -18.11 1.39
C GLN A 59 -18.50 -17.90 2.57
N ASN A 60 -18.95 -19.00 3.22
CA ASN A 60 -19.79 -18.93 4.42
C ASN A 60 -19.00 -18.38 5.62
N GLN A 61 -17.79 -18.88 5.85
CA GLN A 61 -16.94 -18.35 6.93
C GLN A 61 -16.59 -16.88 6.70
N LEU A 62 -16.27 -16.49 5.46
CA LEU A 62 -16.04 -15.08 5.15
C LEU A 62 -17.32 -14.24 5.39
N SER A 63 -18.49 -14.76 5.02
CA SER A 63 -19.79 -14.14 5.29
C SER A 63 -20.02 -13.89 6.78
N GLU A 64 -19.71 -14.88 7.63
CA GLU A 64 -19.82 -14.76 9.08
C GLU A 64 -18.88 -13.69 9.65
N ILE A 65 -17.63 -13.64 9.17
CA ILE A 65 -16.62 -12.67 9.64
C ILE A 65 -16.97 -11.24 9.20
N THR A 66 -17.48 -11.06 7.98
CA THR A 66 -17.70 -9.73 7.40
C THR A 66 -19.12 -9.20 7.58
N GLY A 67 -20.08 -10.06 7.93
CA GLY A 67 -21.51 -9.74 7.89
C GLY A 67 -22.05 -9.47 6.48
N ILE A 68 -21.28 -9.82 5.43
CA ILE A 68 -21.71 -9.67 4.03
C ILE A 68 -22.36 -11.00 3.63
N PRO A 69 -23.60 -11.02 3.12
CA PRO A 69 -24.25 -12.29 2.77
C PRO A 69 -23.39 -13.14 1.84
N GLN A 70 -23.32 -14.45 2.08
CA GLN A 70 -22.53 -15.36 1.24
C GLN A 70 -22.90 -15.23 -0.25
N SER A 71 -24.18 -15.06 -0.58
CA SER A 71 -24.62 -14.83 -1.97
C SER A 71 -24.01 -13.57 -2.60
N THR A 72 -23.81 -12.52 -1.80
CA THR A 72 -23.14 -11.29 -2.23
C THR A 72 -21.64 -11.50 -2.41
N ILE A 73 -20.98 -12.24 -1.52
CA ILE A 73 -19.57 -12.65 -1.69
C ILE A 73 -19.42 -13.47 -2.97
N SER A 74 -20.32 -14.43 -3.20
CA SER A 74 -20.37 -15.24 -4.41
C SER A 74 -20.56 -14.43 -5.69
N ALA A 75 -21.36 -13.35 -5.63
CA ALA A 75 -21.57 -12.45 -6.74
C ALA A 75 -20.35 -11.54 -7.01
N ILE A 76 -19.68 -11.08 -5.95
CA ILE A 76 -18.42 -10.33 -6.05
C ILE A 76 -17.33 -11.20 -6.67
N GLU A 77 -17.12 -12.42 -6.16
CA GLU A 77 -16.08 -13.35 -6.64
C GLU A 77 -16.27 -13.79 -8.10
N ARG A 78 -17.48 -13.61 -8.66
CA ARG A 78 -17.79 -13.90 -10.06
C ARG A 78 -17.98 -12.64 -10.90
N ASP A 79 -17.55 -11.49 -10.39
CA ASP A 79 -17.67 -10.17 -11.04
C ASP A 79 -19.09 -9.82 -11.50
N ARG A 80 -20.11 -10.37 -10.82
CA ARG A 80 -21.53 -10.07 -11.08
C ARG A 80 -22.00 -8.80 -10.37
N VAL A 81 -21.25 -8.34 -9.36
CA VAL A 81 -21.51 -7.12 -8.60
C VAL A 81 -20.19 -6.39 -8.39
N ASN A 82 -20.17 -5.09 -8.68
CA ASN A 82 -18.99 -4.26 -8.41
C ASN A 82 -18.67 -4.20 -6.91
N LEU A 83 -17.38 -4.31 -6.59
CA LEU A 83 -16.89 -4.16 -5.24
C LEU A 83 -16.76 -2.66 -4.89
N GLY A 84 -17.74 -2.11 -4.19
CA GLY A 84 -17.69 -0.75 -3.67
C GLY A 84 -16.66 -0.57 -2.54
N VAL A 85 -16.21 0.67 -2.32
CA VAL A 85 -15.16 1.04 -1.35
C VAL A 85 -15.46 0.53 0.07
N GLU A 86 -16.70 0.65 0.53
CA GLU A 86 -17.06 0.22 1.90
C GLU A 86 -16.95 -1.31 2.06
N ARG A 87 -17.42 -2.07 1.08
CA ARG A 87 -17.26 -3.54 1.10
C ARG A 87 -15.80 -3.95 0.95
N ALA A 88 -15.02 -3.23 0.13
CA ALA A 88 -13.59 -3.46 0.00
C ALA A 88 -12.86 -3.30 1.34
N LYS A 89 -13.16 -2.23 2.11
CA LYS A 89 -12.60 -2.03 3.46
C LYS A 89 -12.97 -3.16 4.41
N VAL A 90 -14.21 -3.63 4.39
CA VAL A 90 -14.69 -4.73 5.24
C VAL A 90 -13.96 -6.04 4.90
N LEU A 91 -13.94 -6.42 3.62
CA LEU A 91 -13.26 -7.63 3.15
C LEU A 91 -11.76 -7.57 3.42
N ALA A 92 -11.12 -6.43 3.19
CA ALA A 92 -9.69 -6.22 3.43
C ALA A 92 -9.32 -6.45 4.90
N ARG A 93 -10.15 -6.00 5.85
CA ARG A 93 -9.94 -6.27 7.28
C ARG A 93 -10.07 -7.76 7.60
N ALA A 94 -11.10 -8.43 7.08
CA ALA A 94 -11.30 -9.87 7.31
C ALA A 94 -10.18 -10.73 6.70
N LEU A 95 -9.70 -10.34 5.52
CA LEU A 95 -8.64 -11.03 4.77
C LEU A 95 -7.23 -10.55 5.15
N LYS A 96 -7.10 -9.61 6.08
CA LYS A 96 -5.82 -9.04 6.57
C LYS A 96 -4.93 -8.47 5.47
N VAL A 97 -5.53 -7.81 4.49
CA VAL A 97 -4.84 -7.14 3.37
C VAL A 97 -5.18 -5.67 3.30
N HIS A 98 -4.38 -4.90 2.57
CA HIS A 98 -4.73 -3.51 2.27
C HIS A 98 -5.85 -3.45 1.21
N PRO A 99 -6.88 -2.59 1.33
CA PRO A 99 -8.01 -2.56 0.39
C PRO A 99 -7.62 -2.40 -1.07
N ALA A 100 -6.58 -1.59 -1.35
CA ALA A 100 -6.06 -1.36 -2.69
C ALA A 100 -5.66 -2.65 -3.43
N VAL A 101 -5.22 -3.68 -2.69
CA VAL A 101 -4.80 -4.96 -3.27
C VAL A 101 -6.00 -5.75 -3.81
N LEU A 102 -7.19 -5.57 -3.21
CA LEU A 102 -8.42 -6.19 -3.69
C LEU A 102 -8.99 -5.47 -4.91
N VAL A 103 -9.04 -4.13 -4.88
CA VAL A 103 -9.71 -3.32 -5.91
C VAL A 103 -8.80 -2.97 -7.10
N PHE A 104 -7.48 -3.06 -6.95
CA PHE A 104 -6.51 -2.76 -8.01
C PHE A 104 -5.49 -3.90 -8.23
N PRO A 105 -5.94 -5.12 -8.53
CA PRO A 105 -5.03 -6.28 -8.71
C PRO A 105 -4.04 -6.11 -9.88
N ASN A 106 -4.34 -5.20 -10.81
CA ASN A 106 -3.60 -4.97 -12.05
C ASN A 106 -3.03 -3.56 -12.18
N TRP A 107 -2.86 -2.82 -11.07
CA TRP A 107 -2.45 -1.41 -11.12
C TRP A 107 -1.14 -1.19 -11.91
N ASP A 108 -1.19 -0.33 -12.92
CA ASP A 108 -0.02 0.15 -13.65
C ASP A 108 -0.05 1.68 -13.73
N ILE A 109 0.99 2.33 -13.21
CA ILE A 109 1.14 3.79 -13.16
C ILE A 109 1.17 4.40 -14.57
N LYS A 110 1.54 3.62 -15.60
CA LYS A 110 1.58 4.07 -17.00
C LYS A 110 0.26 3.86 -17.74
N SER A 111 -0.66 3.05 -17.21
CA SER A 111 -2.01 2.95 -17.74
C SER A 111 -2.86 3.97 -17.00
N GLU A 112 -3.33 5.01 -17.68
CA GLU A 112 -4.39 5.86 -17.15
C GLU A 112 -5.59 4.97 -16.83
N SER A 113 -5.79 4.68 -15.54
CA SER A 113 -6.99 3.99 -15.06
C SER A 113 -8.10 5.03 -14.97
N ALA A 114 -8.80 5.25 -16.09
CA ALA A 114 -10.08 5.92 -16.09
C ALA A 114 -11.12 4.97 -15.48
N ALA A 115 -11.81 5.46 -14.45
CA ALA A 115 -13.01 4.86 -13.89
C ALA A 115 -14.20 5.00 -14.84
#